data_AF-A0A838IY03-F1
#
_entry.id   AF-A0A838IY03-F1
#
_cell.length_a   1.000
_cell.length_b   1.000
_cell.length_c   1.000
_cell.angle_alpha   90.00
_cell.angle_beta   90.00
_cell.angle_gamma   90.00
#
_symmetry.space_group_name_H-M   'P 1'
#
loop_
_entity.id
_entity.type
_entity.pdbx_description
1 polymer ?
#
loop_
_entity_poly.entity_id
_entity_poly.type
_entity_poly.pdbx_seq_one_letter_code
_entity_poly.pdbx_strand_id
1 'polypeptide(L)' 'MRDLATVASALQHAHGVVVLTGAGVSVESGLPPFRGADGWWRGHDPTRLATPKAFAAD' A
#
# COMPACT_ATOMS: atom_id res chain seq x y z
N MET A 1 -13.01 6.94 17.61
CA MET A 1 -11.78 6.87 16.80
C MET A 1 -10.65 6.52 17.76
N ARG A 2 -9.85 5.45 17.54
CA ARG A 2 -8.71 5.17 18.42
C ARG A 2 -7.58 6.14 18.06
N ASP A 3 -6.97 6.74 19.06
CA ASP A 3 -5.89 7.71 18.89
C ASP A 3 -4.51 7.03 18.95
N LEU A 4 -3.46 7.82 18.70
CA LEU A 4 -2.07 7.33 18.76
C LEU A 4 -1.68 6.83 20.15
N ALA A 5 -2.21 7.45 21.21
CA ALA A 5 -1.93 7.03 22.59
C ALA A 5 -2.43 5.60 22.85
N THR A 6 -3.61 5.26 22.34
CA THR A 6 -4.19 3.92 22.43
C THR A 6 -3.32 2.88 21.73
N VAL A 7 -2.81 3.20 20.53
CA VAL A 7 -1.94 2.29 19.76
C VAL A 7 -0.58 2.13 20.44
N ALA A 8 0.03 3.22 20.92
CA ALA A 8 1.30 3.17 21.63
C ALA A 8 1.23 2.30 22.89
N SER A 9 0.17 2.44 23.69
CA SER A 9 -0.06 1.60 24.87
C SER A 9 -0.19 0.12 24.50
N ALA A 10 -0.93 -0.20 23.44
CA ALA A 10 -1.05 -1.58 22.97
C ALA A 10 0.29 -2.17 22.51
N LEU A 11 1.14 -1.38 21.84
CA LEU A 11 2.47 -1.81 21.41
C LEU A 11 3.42 -2.06 22.57
N GLN A 12 3.36 -1.25 23.64
CA GLN A 12 4.20 -1.42 24.84
C GLN A 12 3.97 -2.74 25.57
N HIS A 13 2.75 -3.27 25.50
CA HIS A 13 2.36 -4.51 26.18
C HIS A 13 2.35 -5.74 25.25
N ALA A 14 2.68 -5.57 23.97
CA ALA A 14 2.67 -6.65 23.02
C ALA A 14 3.91 -7.55 23.16
N HIS A 15 3.70 -8.85 23.29
CA HIS A 15 4.79 -9.85 23.28
C HIS A 15 5.33 -10.14 21.87
N GLY A 16 4.62 -9.70 20.83
CA GLY A 16 5.01 -9.82 19.43
C GLY A 16 4.15 -8.91 18.56
N VAL A 17 4.77 -8.27 17.57
CA VAL A 17 4.11 -7.31 16.68
C VAL A 17 4.30 -7.75 15.24
N VAL A 18 3.21 -7.78 14.49
CA VAL A 18 3.21 -7.97 13.04
C VAL A 18 2.67 -6.70 12.41
N VAL A 19 3.41 -6.15 11.46
CA VAL A 19 3.00 -4.97 10.69
C VAL A 19 2.73 -5.40 9.26
N LEU A 20 1.47 -5.28 8.85
CA LEU A 20 1.09 -5.43 7.45
C LEU A 20 1.15 -4.05 6.79
N THR A 21 2.01 -3.90 5.79
CA THR A 21 2.14 -2.65 5.02
C THR A 21 1.61 -2.83 3.61
N GLY A 22 1.26 -1.71 2.97
CA GLY A 22 0.93 -1.64 1.55
C GLY A 22 1.64 -0.46 0.90
N ALA A 23 1.39 -0.24 -0.41
CA ALA A 23 2.06 0.80 -1.19
C ALA A 23 2.00 2.21 -0.58
N GLY A 24 0.96 2.50 0.23
CA GLY A 24 0.80 3.78 0.92
C GLY A 24 1.99 4.19 1.78
N VAL A 25 2.70 3.23 2.39
CA VAL A 25 3.87 3.53 3.24
C VAL A 25 5.04 4.15 2.44
N SER A 26 5.10 3.91 1.13
CA SER A 26 6.17 4.38 0.26
C SER A 26 5.89 5.73 -0.41
N VAL A 27 4.68 6.27 -0.27
CA VAL A 27 4.27 7.53 -0.91
C VAL A 27 5.11 8.70 -0.43
N GLU A 28 5.37 8.77 0.88
CA GLU A 28 6.21 9.83 1.47
C GLU A 28 7.70 9.70 1.08
N SER A 29 8.11 8.55 0.52
CA SER A 29 9.44 8.35 -0.07
C SER A 29 9.51 8.70 -1.56
N GLY A 30 8.43 9.26 -2.13
CA GLY A 30 8.36 9.67 -3.53
C GLY A 30 7.98 8.55 -4.51
N LEU A 31 7.57 7.37 -4.02
CA LEU A 31 7.04 6.30 -4.88
C LEU A 31 5.52 6.39 -4.95
N PRO A 32 4.93 6.71 -6.11
CA PRO A 32 3.48 6.78 -6.24
C PRO A 32 2.86 5.39 -6.05
N PRO A 33 1.65 5.29 -5.49
CA PRO A 33 0.96 4.02 -5.37
C PRO A 33 0.52 3.53 -6.75
N PHE A 34 0.18 2.25 -6.89
CA PHE A 34 -0.41 1.76 -8.15
C PHE A 34 -1.86 2.23 -8.37
N ARG A 35 -2.60 2.50 -7.28
CA ARG A 35 -4.03 2.89 -7.29
C ARG A 35 -4.21 4.27 -6.67
N GLY A 36 -5.35 4.90 -6.90
CA GLY A 36 -5.73 6.20 -6.30
C GLY A 36 -5.59 7.38 -7.27
N ALA A 37 -5.89 8.58 -6.76
CA ALA A 37 -5.92 9.82 -7.56
C ALA A 37 -4.55 10.20 -8.15
N ASP A 38 -3.47 9.86 -7.45
CA ASP A 38 -2.09 10.09 -7.89
C ASP A 38 -1.37 8.77 -8.20
N GLY A 39 -2.14 7.70 -8.46
CA GLY A 39 -1.58 6.39 -8.70
C GLY A 39 -1.08 6.19 -10.12
N TRP A 40 -0.03 5.38 -10.30
CA TRP A 40 0.58 5.10 -11.61
C TRP A 40 -0.39 4.53 -12.65
N TRP A 41 -1.40 3.76 -12.25
CA TRP A 41 -2.36 3.18 -13.21
C TRP A 41 -3.58 4.07 -13.44
N ARG A 42 -3.58 5.31 -12.95
CA ARG A 42 -4.69 6.22 -13.22
C ARG A 42 -4.79 6.48 -14.73
N GLY A 43 -5.98 6.25 -15.28
CA GLY A 43 -6.24 6.38 -16.72
C GLY A 43 -5.89 5.13 -17.54
N HIS A 44 -5.37 4.07 -16.91
CA HIS A 44 -5.11 2.79 -17.56
C HIS A 44 -6.04 1.70 -17.01
N ASP A 45 -6.27 0.65 -17.80
CA ASP A 45 -6.91 -0.58 -17.32
C ASP A 45 -5.84 -1.46 -16.64
N PRO A 46 -5.88 -1.66 -15.31
CA PRO A 46 -4.87 -2.45 -14.60
C PRO A 46 -4.78 -3.90 -15.09
N THR A 47 -5.88 -4.47 -15.60
CA THR A 47 -5.90 -5.85 -16.08
C THR A 47 -5.11 -6.04 -17.37
N ARG A 48 -4.90 -4.94 -18.11
CA ARG A 48 -4.03 -4.86 -19.28
C ARG A 48 -2.58 -4.51 -18.95
N LEU A 49 -2.25 -4.26 -17.68
CA LEU A 49 -0.89 -3.89 -17.26
C LEU A 49 -0.24 -4.96 -16.37
N ALA A 50 -0.98 -5.49 -15.40
CA ALA A 50 -0.43 -6.30 -14.32
C ALA A 50 -1.01 -7.72 -14.30
N THR A 51 -1.02 -8.37 -15.46
CA THR A 51 -1.37 -9.80 -15.57
C THR A 51 -0.32 -10.55 -16.37
N PRO A 52 -0.08 -11.85 -16.10
CA PRO A 52 0.85 -12.65 -16.90
C PRO A 52 0.51 -12.64 -18.40
N LYS A 53 -0.79 -12.64 -18.73
CA LYS A 53 -1.26 -12.57 -20.12
C LYS A 53 -0.96 -11.24 -20.79
N ALA A 54 -1.15 -10.12 -20.07
CA ALA A 54 -0.83 -8.80 -20.60
C ALA A 54 0.66 -8.69 -20.93
N PHE A 55 1.51 -9.06 -19.97
CA PHE A 55 2.97 -9.05 -20.16
C PHE A 55 3.42 -9.95 -21.34
N ALA A 56 2.77 -11.09 -21.56
CA ALA A 56 3.10 -11.98 -22.68
C ALA A 56 2.66 -11.46 -24.05
N ALA A 57 1.83 -10.40 -24.10
CA ALA A 57 1.29 -9.81 -25.32
C ALA A 57 1.90 -8.44 -25.67
N ASP A 58 2.79 -7.91 -24.82
CA ASP A 58 3.55 -6.66 -25.02
C ASP A 58 4.80 -6.89 -25.90
#